data_AF-A0A7J9RGT0-F1
#
_entry.id   AF-A0A7J9RGT0-F1
#
_cell.length_a   1.000
_cell.length_b   1.000
_cell.length_c   1.000
_cell.angle_alpha   90.00
_cell.angle_beta   90.00
_cell.angle_gamma   90.00
#
_symmetry.space_group_name_H-M   'P 1'
#
loop_
_entity.id
_entity.type
_entity.pdbx_description
1 polymer ?
#
loop_
_entity_poly.entity_id
_entity_poly.type
_entity_poly.pdbx_seq_one_letter_code
_entity_poly.pdbx_strand_id
1 'polypeptide(L)'
;MAALIPMDANDLLAVSPKLLAQAILHRRERLSEIIPDDLEERKTELLDAEPKAKTAREERNSINSKVANLKRERNDAQKEARTLFERANEIREQLMKEGGIKNPDPKWAQEKLSQKLQNLENQLETSAGTHKTEERFINEMKSLIREHEEWVEERTSSQPLVKEMKEARNKARNLLDTAQKAHDAMVVLVQENEEMHDSFVKWEEVRKRARSRTRRLENALSSSQQALEFWKDRVEKDDFSDLLIDAERVRNGGQSSKAIARENKVARNKSNPKSAKGDEEE
;
A
#
# COMPACT_ATOMS: atom_id res chain seq x y z
N MET A 1 -42.99 12.15 -9.67
CA MET A 1 -42.47 11.21 -10.69
C MET A 1 -42.90 11.72 -12.05
N ALA A 2 -41.98 12.18 -12.91
CA ALA A 2 -42.32 12.55 -14.28
C ALA A 2 -42.61 11.26 -15.05
N ALA A 3 -43.83 11.12 -15.57
CA ALA A 3 -44.21 9.97 -16.39
C ALA A 3 -43.30 9.92 -17.63
N LEU A 4 -42.64 8.79 -17.85
CA LEU A 4 -41.98 8.48 -19.12
C LEU A 4 -43.10 8.33 -20.18
N ILE A 5 -43.37 9.41 -20.90
CA ILE A 5 -44.21 9.37 -22.10
C ILE A 5 -43.42 8.57 -23.13
N PRO A 6 -43.92 7.42 -23.62
CA PRO A 6 -43.27 6.72 -24.72
C PRO A 6 -43.37 7.62 -25.95
N MET A 7 -42.25 8.20 -26.37
CA MET A 7 -42.17 8.92 -27.65
C MET A 7 -42.40 7.91 -28.78
N ASP A 8 -43.32 8.22 -29.70
CA ASP A 8 -43.54 7.40 -30.89
C ASP A 8 -42.27 7.42 -31.77
N ALA A 9 -42.01 6.33 -32.48
CA ALA A 9 -40.85 6.21 -33.36
C ALA A 9 -40.88 7.24 -34.49
N ASN A 10 -42.09 7.59 -34.96
CA ASN A 10 -42.28 8.65 -35.94
C ASN A 10 -41.96 10.04 -35.36
N ASP A 11 -42.30 10.29 -34.10
CA ASP A 11 -42.00 11.54 -33.42
C ASP A 11 -40.49 11.74 -33.25
N LEU A 12 -39.75 10.66 -32.92
CA LEU A 12 -38.29 10.70 -32.82
C LEU A 12 -37.60 10.98 -34.17
N LEU A 13 -38.18 10.51 -35.27
CA LEU A 13 -37.69 10.76 -36.62
C LEU A 13 -38.04 12.16 -37.14
N ALA A 14 -39.10 12.77 -36.60
CA ALA A 14 -39.52 14.13 -36.94
C ALA A 14 -38.73 15.23 -36.22
N VAL A 15 -37.94 14.89 -35.19
CA VAL A 15 -37.15 15.87 -34.44
C VAL A 15 -36.01 16.43 -35.30
N SER A 16 -36.00 17.75 -35.49
CA SER A 16 -34.91 18.41 -36.21
C SER A 16 -33.61 18.47 -35.37
N PRO A 17 -32.42 18.42 -36.01
CA PRO A 17 -31.15 18.59 -35.32
C PRO A 17 -31.07 19.89 -34.52
N LYS A 18 -31.68 20.96 -35.04
CA LYS A 18 -31.78 22.26 -34.37
C LYS A 18 -32.56 22.19 -33.06
N LEU A 19 -33.69 21.48 -33.04
CA LEU A 19 -34.49 21.30 -31.83
C LEU A 19 -33.73 20.48 -30.77
N LEU A 20 -32.99 19.44 -31.19
CA LEU A 20 -32.10 18.68 -30.30
C LEU A 20 -30.97 19.55 -29.75
N ALA A 21 -30.32 20.34 -30.59
CA ALA A 21 -29.25 21.25 -30.18
C ALA A 21 -29.76 22.28 -29.16
N GLN A 22 -30.94 22.86 -29.36
CA GLN A 22 -31.59 23.76 -28.40
C GLN A 22 -31.94 23.06 -27.07
N ALA A 23 -32.42 21.81 -27.12
CA ALA A 23 -32.68 21.03 -25.91
C ALA A 23 -31.39 20.70 -25.14
N ILE A 24 -30.29 20.40 -25.85
CA ILE A 24 -28.97 20.21 -25.27
C ILE A 24 -28.48 21.49 -24.60
N LEU A 25 -28.60 22.64 -25.27
CA LEU A 25 -28.24 23.96 -24.72
C LEU A 25 -28.99 24.24 -23.42
N HIS A 26 -30.32 24.14 -23.43
CA HIS A 26 -31.14 24.40 -22.24
C HIS A 26 -30.81 23.46 -21.06
N ARG A 27 -30.43 22.21 -21.34
CA ARG A 27 -29.94 21.30 -20.29
C ARG A 27 -28.59 21.75 -19.74
N ARG A 28 -27.69 22.19 -20.61
CA ARG A 28 -26.33 22.61 -20.25
C ARG A 28 -26.29 23.97 -19.54
N GLU A 29 -27.21 24.87 -19.86
CA GLU A 29 -27.39 26.15 -19.17
C GLU A 29 -27.83 25.93 -17.72
N ARG A 30 -28.84 25.06 -17.50
CA ARG A 30 -29.21 24.63 -16.14
C ARG A 30 -28.06 23.99 -15.37
N LEU A 31 -27.24 23.18 -16.05
CA LEU A 31 -26.04 22.60 -15.41
C LEU A 31 -24.99 23.66 -15.07
N SER A 32 -24.81 24.69 -15.91
CA SER A 32 -23.88 25.79 -15.59
C SER A 32 -24.36 26.68 -14.45
N GLU A 33 -25.66 26.70 -14.16
CA GLU A 33 -26.23 27.40 -13.00
C GLU A 33 -26.06 26.60 -11.70
N ILE A 34 -26.28 25.28 -11.73
CA ILE A 34 -26.29 24.44 -10.51
C ILE A 34 -24.88 23.99 -10.09
N ILE A 35 -24.03 23.61 -11.06
CA ILE A 35 -22.72 23.01 -10.75
C ILE A 35 -21.80 23.94 -9.93
N PRO A 36 -21.76 25.27 -10.13
CA PRO A 36 -20.89 26.15 -9.34
C PRO A 36 -21.16 26.10 -7.83
N ASP A 37 -22.43 26.16 -7.41
CA ASP A 37 -22.80 26.13 -5.99
C ASP A 37 -22.41 24.78 -5.36
N ASP A 38 -22.73 23.67 -6.03
CA ASP A 38 -22.33 22.32 -5.63
C ASP A 38 -20.79 22.21 -5.58
N LEU A 39 -20.09 22.82 -6.54
CA LEU A 39 -18.63 22.78 -6.62
C LEU A 39 -17.99 23.54 -5.45
N GLU A 40 -18.55 24.67 -5.03
CA GLU A 40 -18.09 25.40 -3.85
C GLU A 40 -18.25 24.57 -2.58
N GLU A 41 -19.41 23.93 -2.38
CA GLU A 41 -19.64 23.00 -1.27
C GLU A 41 -18.61 21.85 -1.27
N ARG A 42 -18.31 21.26 -2.43
CA ARG A 42 -17.29 20.19 -2.50
C ARG A 42 -15.87 20.69 -2.33
N LYS A 43 -15.59 21.95 -2.65
CA LYS A 43 -14.29 22.58 -2.39
C LYS A 43 -14.11 22.84 -0.91
N THR A 44 -15.13 23.31 -0.19
CA THR A 44 -15.04 23.50 1.27
C THR A 44 -14.87 22.16 1.99
N GLU A 45 -15.61 21.12 1.60
CA GLU A 45 -15.41 19.76 2.11
C GLU A 45 -13.96 19.26 1.90
N LEU A 46 -13.38 19.54 0.73
CA LEU A 46 -11.99 19.17 0.42
C LEU A 46 -10.99 19.96 1.27
N LEU A 47 -11.18 21.28 1.38
CA LEU A 47 -10.34 22.16 2.19
C LEU A 47 -10.33 21.76 3.67
N ASP A 48 -11.44 21.24 4.19
CA ASP A 48 -11.52 20.72 5.56
C ASP A 48 -10.88 19.33 5.72
N ALA A 49 -10.97 18.49 4.68
CA ALA A 49 -10.45 17.11 4.72
C ALA A 49 -8.94 17.03 4.52
N GLU A 50 -8.35 17.92 3.72
CA GLU A 50 -6.91 17.95 3.44
C GLU A 50 -6.02 18.10 4.69
N PRO A 51 -6.24 19.07 5.59
CA PRO A 51 -5.41 19.21 6.79
C PRO A 51 -5.57 18.02 7.73
N LYS A 52 -6.76 17.44 7.84
CA LYS A 52 -7.03 16.26 8.69
C LYS A 52 -6.31 15.01 8.17
N ALA A 53 -6.32 14.78 6.86
CA ALA A 53 -5.57 13.69 6.25
C ALA A 53 -4.05 13.91 6.36
N LYS A 54 -3.59 15.15 6.21
CA LYS A 54 -2.17 15.50 6.33
C LYS A 54 -1.64 15.29 7.75
N THR A 55 -2.35 15.82 8.75
CA THR A 55 -2.00 15.65 10.18
C THR A 55 -1.98 14.18 10.58
N ALA A 56 -3.04 13.43 10.29
CA ALA A 56 -3.08 11.99 10.57
C ALA A 56 -1.94 11.21 9.87
N ARG A 57 -1.56 11.61 8.65
CA ARG A 57 -0.41 11.03 7.93
C ARG A 57 0.91 11.32 8.63
N GLU A 58 1.12 12.56 9.06
CA GLU A 58 2.34 12.99 9.75
C GLU A 58 2.50 12.29 11.09
N GLU A 59 1.43 12.18 11.88
CA GLU A 59 1.42 11.49 13.17
C GLU A 59 1.74 10.00 13.00
N ARG A 60 1.04 9.30 12.09
CA ARG A 60 1.33 7.90 11.77
C ARG A 60 2.77 7.70 11.26
N ASN A 61 3.26 8.60 10.41
CA ASN A 61 4.63 8.50 9.90
C ASN A 61 5.68 8.74 10.99
N SER A 62 5.40 9.62 11.95
CA SER A 62 6.24 9.87 13.12
C SER A 62 6.36 8.62 13.99
N ILE A 63 5.25 7.91 14.23
CA ILE A 63 5.29 6.66 14.99
C ILE A 63 5.98 5.55 14.19
N ASN A 64 5.70 5.43 12.89
CA ASN A 64 6.36 4.45 12.02
C ASN A 64 7.88 4.64 11.97
N SER A 65 8.37 5.88 11.97
CA SER A 65 9.82 6.13 12.00
C SER A 65 10.45 5.73 13.34
N LYS A 66 9.76 6.00 14.46
CA LYS A 66 10.18 5.52 15.80
C LYS A 66 10.22 3.99 15.85
N VAL A 67 9.18 3.32 15.38
CA VAL A 67 9.11 1.84 15.28
C VAL A 67 10.24 1.30 14.41
N ALA A 68 10.53 1.93 13.27
CA ALA A 68 11.63 1.53 12.41
C ALA A 68 13.00 1.67 13.10
N ASN A 69 13.21 2.73 13.89
CA ASN A 69 14.44 2.92 14.66
C ASN A 69 14.59 1.87 15.75
N LEU A 70 13.53 1.57 16.51
CA LEU A 70 13.56 0.53 17.54
C LEU A 70 13.81 -0.87 16.95
N LYS A 71 13.27 -1.16 15.76
CA LYS A 71 13.58 -2.40 15.03
C LYS A 71 15.06 -2.50 14.68
N ARG A 72 15.68 -1.40 14.26
CA ARG A 72 17.14 -1.36 13.99
C ARG A 72 17.94 -1.59 15.27
N GLU A 73 17.66 -0.81 16.32
CA GLU A 73 18.35 -0.95 17.61
C GLU A 73 18.26 -2.36 18.17
N ARG A 74 17.07 -2.96 18.15
CA ARG A 74 16.84 -4.35 18.55
C ARG A 74 17.66 -5.34 17.72
N ASN A 75 17.63 -5.22 16.39
CA ASN A 75 18.33 -6.13 15.50
C ASN A 75 19.86 -6.00 15.63
N ASP A 76 20.37 -4.78 15.77
CA ASP A 76 21.79 -4.50 15.95
C ASP A 76 22.25 -5.07 17.31
N ALA A 77 21.50 -4.86 18.38
CA ALA A 77 21.81 -5.40 19.70
C ALA A 77 21.79 -6.94 19.74
N GLN A 78 20.81 -7.58 19.07
CA GLN A 78 20.77 -9.05 18.93
C GLN A 78 21.99 -9.57 18.16
N LYS A 79 22.38 -8.90 17.07
CA LYS A 79 23.54 -9.28 16.27
C LYS A 79 24.85 -9.11 17.03
N GLU A 80 25.01 -8.00 17.76
CA GLU A 80 26.18 -7.78 18.62
C GLU A 80 26.25 -8.80 19.76
N ALA A 81 25.12 -9.10 20.42
CA ALA A 81 25.07 -10.14 21.44
C ALA A 81 25.53 -11.50 20.90
N ARG A 82 25.10 -11.85 19.69
CA ARG A 82 25.51 -13.09 19.00
C ARG A 82 27.03 -13.15 18.76
N THR A 83 27.62 -12.09 18.19
CA THR A 83 29.07 -12.10 17.92
C THR A 83 29.89 -12.23 19.22
N LEU A 84 29.41 -11.65 20.32
CA LEU A 84 29.99 -11.84 21.64
C LEU A 84 29.82 -13.27 22.17
N PHE A 85 28.69 -13.94 21.89
CA PHE A 85 28.53 -15.36 22.20
C PHE A 85 29.49 -16.25 21.43
N GLU A 86 29.64 -16.02 20.12
CA GLU A 86 30.56 -16.75 19.28
C GLU A 86 32.00 -16.59 19.79
N ARG A 87 32.41 -15.34 20.09
CA ARG A 87 33.72 -15.06 20.68
C ARG A 87 33.92 -15.68 22.06
N ALA A 88 32.91 -15.63 22.94
CA ALA A 88 32.98 -16.30 24.25
C ALA A 88 33.10 -17.83 24.11
N ASN A 89 32.50 -18.41 23.06
CA ASN A 89 32.60 -19.83 22.75
C ASN A 89 33.98 -20.19 22.17
N GLU A 90 34.57 -19.35 21.32
CA GLU A 90 35.92 -19.53 20.79
C GLU A 90 36.99 -19.49 21.89
N ILE A 91 36.92 -18.50 22.78
CA ILE A 91 37.83 -18.38 23.94
C ILE A 91 37.72 -19.63 24.83
N ARG A 92 36.50 -20.15 24.99
CA ARG A 92 36.28 -21.42 25.71
C ARG A 92 36.95 -22.60 25.00
N GLU A 93 36.84 -22.71 23.67
CA GLU A 93 37.49 -23.79 22.91
C GLU A 93 39.02 -23.74 23.03
N GLN A 94 39.60 -22.54 23.02
CA GLN A 94 41.04 -22.34 23.26
C GLN A 94 41.43 -22.81 24.67
N LEU A 95 40.66 -22.44 25.70
CA LEU A 95 40.86 -22.90 27.07
C LEU A 95 40.74 -24.42 27.23
N MET A 96 39.89 -25.09 26.44
CA MET A 96 39.82 -26.55 26.41
C MET A 96 41.07 -27.18 25.78
N LYS A 97 41.55 -26.62 24.65
CA LYS A 97 42.74 -27.12 23.95
C LYS A 97 44.01 -26.99 24.78
N GLU A 98 44.12 -25.92 25.56
CA GLU A 98 45.25 -25.65 26.45
C GLU A 98 45.20 -26.47 27.76
N GLY A 99 44.17 -27.30 27.96
CA GLY A 99 44.04 -28.16 29.14
C GLY A 99 43.70 -27.41 30.43
N GLY A 100 43.32 -26.13 30.33
CA GLY A 100 42.99 -25.27 31.46
C GLY A 100 41.67 -25.60 32.16
N ILE A 101 40.78 -26.34 31.50
CA ILE A 101 39.45 -26.71 32.02
C ILE A 101 39.38 -28.23 32.14
N LYS A 102 39.48 -28.74 33.38
CA LYS A 102 39.29 -30.18 33.68
C LYS A 102 37.79 -30.46 33.74
N ASN A 103 37.30 -31.23 32.76
CA ASN A 103 35.91 -31.57 32.48
C ASN A 103 35.06 -30.43 31.88
N PRO A 104 35.18 -30.22 30.55
CA PRO A 104 34.27 -29.37 29.83
C PRO A 104 32.92 -30.05 29.61
N ASP A 105 31.88 -29.24 29.52
CA ASP A 105 30.54 -29.60 29.04
C ASP A 105 30.63 -30.61 27.87
N PRO A 106 29.84 -31.70 27.86
CA PRO A 106 29.93 -32.67 26.78
C PRO A 106 29.54 -32.01 25.46
N LYS A 107 30.34 -32.21 24.40
CA LYS A 107 30.27 -31.53 23.09
C LYS A 107 28.85 -31.43 22.49
N TRP A 108 27.97 -32.37 22.83
CA TRP A 108 26.56 -32.38 22.43
C TRP A 108 25.74 -31.23 23.01
N ALA A 109 26.04 -30.72 24.21
CA ALA A 109 25.34 -29.58 24.81
C ALA A 109 25.62 -28.28 24.02
N GLN A 110 26.86 -28.12 23.57
CA GLN A 110 27.29 -27.02 22.70
C GLN A 110 26.66 -27.09 21.30
N GLU A 111 26.69 -28.27 20.67
CA GLU A 111 26.06 -28.48 19.36
C GLU A 111 24.55 -28.26 19.45
N LYS A 112 23.92 -28.68 20.54
CA LYS A 112 22.50 -28.42 20.80
C LYS A 112 22.22 -26.94 21.03
N LEU A 113 23.14 -26.19 21.63
CA LEU A 113 23.00 -24.74 21.85
C LEU A 113 23.13 -23.96 20.54
N SER A 114 24.15 -24.25 19.73
CA SER A 114 24.35 -23.59 18.43
C SER A 114 23.25 -23.96 17.45
N GLN A 115 22.86 -25.24 17.39
CA GLN A 115 21.72 -25.69 16.57
C GLN A 115 20.40 -25.07 17.03
N LYS A 116 20.20 -24.90 18.35
CA LYS A 116 19.02 -24.17 18.87
C LYS A 116 19.05 -22.71 18.42
N LEU A 117 20.15 -21.99 18.63
CA LEU A 117 20.27 -20.59 18.19
C LEU A 117 20.03 -20.44 16.68
N GLN A 118 20.60 -21.34 15.87
CA GLN A 118 20.44 -21.33 14.41
C GLN A 118 19.03 -21.74 13.96
N ASN A 119 18.40 -22.72 14.61
CA ASN A 119 17.01 -23.09 14.32
C ASN A 119 16.03 -21.99 14.72
N LEU A 120 16.27 -21.31 15.84
CA LEU A 120 15.46 -20.18 16.31
C LEU A 120 15.58 -18.98 15.35
N GLU A 121 16.77 -18.73 14.80
CA GLU A 121 16.99 -17.70 13.78
C GLU A 121 16.31 -18.06 12.45
N ASN A 122 16.46 -19.30 11.98
CA ASN A 122 15.74 -19.78 10.80
C ASN A 122 14.23 -19.64 10.99
N GLN A 123 13.71 -19.91 12.19
CA GLN A 123 12.31 -19.69 12.53
C GLN A 123 11.95 -18.20 12.55
N LEU A 124 12.82 -17.30 13.00
CA LEU A 124 12.58 -15.86 12.93
C LEU A 124 12.55 -15.33 11.49
N GLU A 125 13.43 -15.84 10.63
CA GLU A 125 13.52 -15.45 9.22
C GLU A 125 12.37 -16.04 8.37
N THR A 126 11.93 -17.27 8.70
CA THR A 126 10.91 -18.00 7.91
C THR A 126 9.49 -17.87 8.45
N SER A 127 9.31 -17.63 9.75
CA SER A 127 7.99 -17.37 10.31
C SER A 127 7.65 -15.88 10.22
N ALA A 128 6.42 -15.58 9.82
CA ALA A 128 5.82 -14.26 9.99
C ALA A 128 5.55 -14.02 11.49
N GLY A 129 6.62 -14.00 12.30
CA GLY A 129 6.56 -14.05 13.75
C GLY A 129 5.80 -12.86 14.32
N THR A 130 4.71 -13.15 15.03
CA THR A 130 4.04 -12.18 15.91
C THR A 130 5.00 -11.74 17.01
N HIS A 131 4.84 -10.53 17.58
CA HIS A 131 5.70 -10.03 18.68
C HIS A 131 5.97 -11.06 19.80
N LYS A 132 5.00 -11.95 20.09
CA LYS A 132 5.11 -13.03 21.09
C LYS A 132 6.16 -14.09 20.79
N THR A 133 6.41 -14.42 19.51
CA THR A 133 7.47 -15.39 19.17
C THR A 133 8.83 -14.78 19.41
N GLU A 134 8.98 -13.50 19.11
CA GLU A 134 10.21 -12.75 19.34
C GLU A 134 10.54 -12.57 20.84
N GLU A 135 9.54 -12.26 21.67
CA GLU A 135 9.70 -12.22 23.13
C GLU A 135 10.17 -13.58 23.70
N ARG A 136 9.58 -14.69 23.22
CA ARG A 136 10.02 -16.04 23.60
C ARG A 136 11.49 -16.28 23.23
N PHE A 137 11.93 -15.82 22.06
CA PHE A 137 13.31 -15.98 21.61
C PHE A 137 14.31 -15.21 22.48
N ILE A 138 14.02 -13.97 22.84
CA ILE A 138 14.89 -13.19 23.71
C ILE A 138 14.97 -13.85 25.10
N ASN A 139 13.84 -14.38 25.61
CA ASN A 139 13.79 -15.10 26.88
C ASN A 139 14.56 -16.43 26.85
N GLU A 140 14.46 -17.21 25.77
CA GLU A 140 15.25 -18.44 25.59
C GLU A 140 16.75 -18.12 25.49
N MET A 141 17.13 -17.04 24.80
CA MET A 141 18.53 -16.62 24.73
C MET A 141 19.05 -16.25 26.12
N LYS A 142 18.25 -15.53 26.92
CA LYS A 142 18.58 -15.21 28.33
C LYS A 142 18.69 -16.44 29.22
N SER A 143 17.80 -17.43 29.07
CA SER A 143 17.87 -18.66 29.88
C SER A 143 19.12 -19.47 29.57
N LEU A 144 19.49 -19.58 28.29
CA LEU A 144 20.71 -20.27 27.85
C LEU A 144 21.98 -19.62 28.40
N ILE A 145 21.99 -18.28 28.51
CA ILE A 145 23.09 -17.53 29.12
C ILE A 145 23.21 -17.85 30.60
N ARG A 146 22.08 -17.84 31.32
CA ARG A 146 22.04 -18.08 32.76
C ARG A 146 22.50 -19.50 33.12
N GLU A 147 21.99 -20.51 32.42
CA GLU A 147 22.40 -21.91 32.62
C GLU A 147 23.90 -22.10 32.41
N HIS A 148 24.48 -21.41 31.44
CA HIS A 148 25.92 -21.46 31.19
C HIS A 148 26.73 -20.66 32.23
N GLU A 149 26.22 -19.54 32.76
CA GLU A 149 26.89 -18.75 33.80
C GLU A 149 26.97 -19.51 35.13
N GLU A 150 25.86 -20.10 35.58
CA GLU A 150 25.78 -20.89 36.81
C GLU A 150 26.80 -22.05 36.79
N TRP A 151 27.00 -22.68 35.63
CA TRP A 151 28.02 -23.73 35.44
C TRP A 151 29.47 -23.21 35.48
N VAL A 152 29.74 -22.02 34.94
CA VAL A 152 31.08 -21.41 34.93
C VAL A 152 31.45 -20.82 36.29
N GLU A 153 30.49 -20.29 37.04
CA GLU A 153 30.73 -19.73 38.38
C GLU A 153 31.12 -20.79 39.41
N GLU A 154 30.62 -22.02 39.29
CA GLU A 154 31.05 -23.13 40.13
C GLU A 154 32.53 -23.49 39.97
N ARG A 155 33.18 -23.09 38.86
CA ARG A 155 34.57 -23.47 38.55
C ARG A 155 35.34 -22.37 37.83
N THR A 156 36.27 -21.75 38.56
CA THR A 156 37.51 -21.08 38.10
C THR A 156 37.52 -19.55 38.23
N SER A 157 38.45 -19.05 39.07
CA SER A 157 38.68 -17.62 39.34
C SER A 157 40.04 -17.10 38.86
N SER A 158 40.84 -17.91 38.17
CA SER A 158 42.30 -17.70 38.15
C SER A 158 42.96 -17.63 36.76
N GLN A 159 42.21 -17.43 35.67
CA GLN A 159 42.78 -17.30 34.32
C GLN A 159 42.30 -16.01 33.60
N PRO A 160 43.20 -15.26 32.93
CA PRO A 160 42.85 -14.02 32.22
C PRO A 160 41.85 -14.25 31.08
N LEU A 161 41.94 -15.36 30.35
CA LEU A 161 40.97 -15.73 29.31
C LEU A 161 39.55 -15.99 29.87
N VAL A 162 39.43 -16.48 31.11
CA VAL A 162 38.14 -16.65 31.80
C VAL A 162 37.50 -15.30 32.12
N LYS A 163 38.32 -14.29 32.44
CA LYS A 163 37.86 -12.92 32.65
C LYS A 163 37.33 -12.31 31.36
N GLU A 164 38.06 -12.43 30.25
CA GLU A 164 37.61 -11.96 28.93
C GLU A 164 36.31 -12.64 28.48
N MET A 165 36.18 -13.94 28.73
CA MET A 165 34.96 -14.71 28.47
C MET A 165 33.78 -14.21 29.32
N LYS A 166 33.98 -13.94 30.63
CA LYS A 166 32.93 -13.36 31.50
C LYS A 166 32.53 -11.95 31.05
N GLU A 167 33.48 -11.12 30.66
CA GLU A 167 33.21 -9.77 30.14
C GLU A 167 32.43 -9.81 28.82
N ALA A 168 32.77 -10.70 27.90
CA ALA A 168 32.03 -10.89 26.65
C ALA A 168 30.58 -11.32 26.91
N ARG A 169 30.34 -12.23 27.85
CA ARG A 169 28.99 -12.66 28.24
C ARG A 169 28.17 -11.58 28.92
N ASN A 170 28.76 -10.86 29.88
CA ASN A 170 28.09 -9.72 30.54
C ASN A 170 27.67 -8.66 29.51
N LYS A 171 28.53 -8.37 28.54
CA LYS A 171 28.20 -7.45 27.43
C LYS A 171 27.06 -8.00 26.57
N ALA A 172 27.09 -9.28 26.22
CA ALA A 172 26.03 -9.91 25.43
C ALA A 172 24.68 -9.90 26.17
N ARG A 173 24.66 -10.17 27.48
CA ARG A 173 23.46 -10.07 28.32
C ARG A 173 22.90 -8.65 28.33
N ASN A 174 23.75 -7.64 28.55
CA ASN A 174 23.32 -6.24 28.54
C ASN A 174 22.71 -5.85 27.19
N LEU A 175 23.28 -6.33 26.08
CA LEU A 175 22.73 -6.12 24.74
C LEU A 175 21.37 -6.79 24.54
N LEU A 176 21.16 -7.99 25.10
CA LEU A 176 19.85 -8.64 25.06
C LEU A 176 18.81 -7.95 25.96
N ASP A 177 19.23 -7.36 27.08
CA ASP A 177 18.35 -6.51 27.88
C ASP A 177 17.95 -5.24 27.11
N THR A 178 18.88 -4.63 26.37
CA THR A 178 18.58 -3.51 25.46
C THR A 178 17.64 -3.94 24.34
N ALA A 179 17.88 -5.09 23.70
CA ALA A 179 17.01 -5.63 22.66
C ALA A 179 15.59 -5.90 23.18
N GLN A 180 15.45 -6.43 24.40
CA GLN A 180 14.14 -6.63 25.03
C GLN A 180 13.44 -5.29 25.27
N LYS A 181 14.13 -4.29 25.83
CA LYS A 181 13.54 -2.95 26.05
C LYS A 181 13.09 -2.29 24.76
N ALA A 182 13.90 -2.40 23.70
CA ALA A 182 13.54 -1.89 22.38
C ALA A 182 12.33 -2.64 21.79
N HIS A 183 12.24 -3.95 21.99
CA HIS A 183 11.09 -4.75 21.60
C HIS A 183 9.82 -4.33 22.37
N ASP A 184 9.87 -4.23 23.69
CA ASP A 184 8.73 -3.84 24.53
C ASP A 184 8.21 -2.45 24.16
N ALA A 185 9.13 -1.48 24.00
CA ALA A 185 8.80 -0.13 23.55
C ALA A 185 8.19 -0.13 22.14
N MET A 186 8.67 -1.00 21.24
CA MET A 186 8.11 -1.16 19.90
C MET A 186 6.68 -1.69 19.96
N VAL A 187 6.39 -2.69 20.80
CA VAL A 187 5.04 -3.27 20.94
C VAL A 187 4.02 -2.22 21.37
N VAL A 188 4.37 -1.39 22.36
CA VAL A 188 3.52 -0.28 22.82
C VAL A 188 3.25 0.71 21.67
N LEU A 189 4.30 1.13 20.95
CA LEU A 189 4.15 2.06 19.83
C LEU A 189 3.36 1.46 18.66
N VAL A 190 3.49 0.16 18.40
CA VAL A 190 2.70 -0.51 17.36
C VAL A 190 1.22 -0.49 17.72
N GLN A 191 0.88 -0.74 18.99
CA GLN A 191 -0.51 -0.67 19.45
C GLN A 191 -1.07 0.76 19.34
N GLU A 192 -0.31 1.78 19.75
CA GLU A 192 -0.70 3.19 19.55
C GLU A 192 -0.85 3.54 18.06
N ASN A 193 0.01 2.98 17.20
CA ASN A 193 -0.02 3.23 15.77
C ASN A 193 -1.24 2.61 15.08
N GLU A 194 -1.87 1.58 15.63
CA GLU A 194 -3.10 1.00 15.07
C GLU A 194 -4.22 2.06 15.03
N GLU A 195 -4.44 2.76 16.13
CA GLU A 195 -5.44 3.84 16.21
C GLU A 195 -5.11 4.99 15.25
N MET A 196 -3.83 5.36 15.14
CA MET A 196 -3.37 6.41 14.22
C MET A 196 -3.40 5.98 12.76
N HIS A 197 -3.24 4.68 12.49
CA HIS A 197 -3.40 4.10 11.17
C HIS A 197 -4.87 4.15 10.74
N ASP A 198 -5.79 3.75 11.61
CA ASP A 198 -7.22 3.79 11.36
C ASP A 198 -7.71 5.22 11.11
N SER A 199 -7.24 6.17 11.91
CA SER A 199 -7.55 7.59 11.71
C SER A 199 -7.02 8.10 10.36
N PHE A 200 -5.79 7.73 9.99
CA PHE A 200 -5.22 8.04 8.67
C PHE A 200 -6.04 7.45 7.54
N VAL A 201 -6.40 6.15 7.61
CA VAL A 201 -7.20 5.49 6.56
C VAL A 201 -8.53 6.20 6.39
N LYS A 202 -9.23 6.49 7.49
CA LYS A 202 -10.49 7.21 7.48
C LYS A 202 -10.37 8.59 6.81
N TRP A 203 -9.42 9.42 7.24
CA TRP A 203 -9.29 10.78 6.70
C TRP A 203 -8.78 10.82 5.27
N GLU A 204 -7.88 9.91 4.90
CA GLU A 204 -7.37 9.80 3.53
C GLU A 204 -8.48 9.31 2.58
N GLU A 205 -9.37 8.42 3.02
CA GLU A 205 -10.54 8.06 2.25
C GLU A 205 -11.52 9.23 2.07
N VAL A 206 -11.81 9.98 3.14
CA VAL A 206 -12.67 11.18 3.07
C VAL A 206 -12.09 12.18 2.07
N ARG A 207 -10.79 12.48 2.17
CA ARG A 207 -10.09 13.36 1.23
C ARG A 207 -10.16 12.85 -0.20
N LYS A 208 -9.91 11.56 -0.44
CA LYS A 208 -9.99 10.95 -1.79
C LYS A 208 -11.39 11.07 -2.37
N ARG A 209 -12.43 10.81 -1.57
CA ARG A 209 -13.83 10.94 -1.99
C ARG A 209 -14.19 12.38 -2.31
N ALA A 210 -13.83 13.33 -1.45
CA ALA A 210 -14.04 14.76 -1.66
C ALA A 210 -13.36 15.21 -2.96
N ARG A 211 -12.06 14.93 -3.11
CA ARG A 211 -11.28 15.26 -4.32
C ARG A 211 -11.88 14.68 -5.60
N SER A 212 -12.35 13.42 -5.55
CA SER A 212 -13.00 12.76 -6.67
C SER A 212 -14.31 13.45 -7.08
N ARG A 213 -15.12 13.87 -6.09
CA ARG A 213 -16.38 14.59 -6.34
C ARG A 213 -16.11 15.98 -6.92
N THR A 214 -15.18 16.73 -6.33
CA THR A 214 -14.76 18.05 -6.83
C THR A 214 -14.29 17.94 -8.28
N ARG A 215 -13.37 17.01 -8.58
CA ARG A 215 -12.86 16.81 -9.95
C ARG A 215 -13.96 16.42 -10.94
N ARG A 216 -14.94 15.61 -10.51
CA ARG A 216 -16.08 15.26 -11.36
C ARG A 216 -16.93 16.48 -11.71
N LEU A 217 -17.19 17.36 -10.73
CA LEU A 217 -17.93 18.59 -10.96
C LEU A 217 -17.13 19.60 -11.81
N GLU A 218 -15.82 19.74 -11.59
CA GLU A 218 -14.94 20.57 -12.42
C GLU A 218 -14.95 20.12 -13.88
N ASN A 219 -14.79 18.81 -14.11
CA ASN A 219 -14.86 18.23 -15.44
C ASN A 219 -16.26 18.41 -16.06
N ALA A 220 -17.33 18.24 -15.29
CA ALA A 220 -18.69 18.42 -15.76
C ALA A 220 -18.97 19.88 -16.14
N LEU A 221 -18.49 20.84 -15.35
CA LEU A 221 -18.61 22.28 -15.63
C LEU A 221 -17.85 22.65 -16.90
N SER A 222 -16.58 22.25 -16.99
CA SER A 222 -15.74 22.51 -18.18
C SER A 222 -16.33 21.89 -19.44
N SER A 223 -16.77 20.63 -19.36
CA SER A 223 -17.48 19.96 -20.47
C SER A 223 -18.80 20.66 -20.81
N SER A 224 -19.51 21.21 -19.82
CA SER A 224 -20.74 21.96 -20.06
C SER A 224 -20.46 23.26 -20.79
N GLN A 225 -19.45 24.03 -20.37
CA GLN A 225 -19.04 25.28 -21.01
C GLN A 225 -18.61 25.07 -22.45
N GLN A 226 -17.75 24.07 -22.70
CA GLN A 226 -17.33 23.72 -24.08
C GLN A 226 -18.52 23.30 -24.94
N ALA A 227 -19.45 22.52 -24.39
CA ALA A 227 -20.65 22.13 -25.11
C ALA A 227 -21.57 23.32 -25.39
N LEU A 228 -21.70 24.26 -24.44
CA LEU A 228 -22.47 25.49 -24.63
C LEU A 228 -21.90 26.32 -25.78
N GLU A 229 -20.59 26.57 -25.77
CA GLU A 229 -19.91 27.30 -26.85
C GLU A 229 -20.12 26.62 -28.21
N PHE A 230 -19.86 25.31 -28.28
CA PHE A 230 -20.02 24.53 -29.50
C PHE A 230 -21.44 24.57 -30.06
N TRP A 231 -22.44 24.27 -29.22
CA TRP A 231 -23.83 24.20 -29.67
C TRP A 231 -24.45 25.59 -29.90
N LYS A 232 -24.01 26.64 -29.19
CA LYS A 232 -24.43 28.02 -29.46
C LYS A 232 -23.96 28.45 -30.85
N ASP A 233 -22.67 28.27 -31.13
CA ASP A 233 -22.10 28.58 -32.45
C ASP A 233 -22.81 27.81 -33.58
N ARG A 234 -23.10 26.52 -33.37
CA ARG A 234 -23.81 25.68 -34.34
C ARG A 234 -25.24 26.15 -34.59
N VAL A 235 -25.98 26.51 -33.53
CA VAL A 235 -27.36 27.00 -33.62
C VAL A 235 -27.42 28.38 -34.27
N GLU A 236 -26.48 29.27 -33.98
CA GLU A 236 -26.38 30.61 -34.56
C GLU A 236 -26.06 30.57 -36.06
N LYS A 237 -25.17 29.67 -36.49
CA LYS A 237 -24.78 29.49 -37.90
C LYS A 237 -25.75 28.63 -38.71
N ASP A 238 -26.73 28.01 -38.05
CA ASP A 238 -27.67 27.05 -38.63
C ASP A 238 -27.00 25.92 -39.43
N ASP A 239 -25.78 25.55 -39.05
CA ASP A 239 -24.99 24.55 -39.76
C ASP A 239 -25.24 23.18 -39.12
N PHE A 240 -26.09 22.36 -39.74
CA PHE A 240 -26.40 20.99 -39.27
C PHE A 240 -26.28 19.95 -40.38
N SER A 241 -25.75 20.38 -41.54
CA SER A 241 -25.70 19.60 -42.76
C SER A 241 -24.89 18.30 -42.59
N ASP A 242 -23.77 18.39 -41.89
CA ASP A 242 -22.88 17.28 -41.54
C ASP A 242 -23.56 16.20 -40.70
N LEU A 243 -24.38 16.59 -39.73
CA LEU A 243 -25.11 15.67 -38.85
C LEU A 243 -26.19 14.87 -39.60
N LEU A 244 -26.65 15.38 -40.74
CA LEU A 244 -27.70 14.76 -41.54
C LEU A 244 -27.17 13.83 -42.63
N ILE A 245 -25.86 13.85 -42.95
CA ILE A 245 -25.26 13.08 -44.06
C ILE A 245 -25.65 11.60 -44.04
N ASP A 246 -25.59 10.96 -42.86
CA ASP A 246 -25.93 9.55 -42.72
C ASP A 246 -27.44 9.29 -42.94
N ALA A 247 -28.29 10.19 -42.44
CA ALA A 247 -29.74 10.10 -42.62
C ALA A 247 -30.13 10.31 -44.08
N GLU A 248 -29.51 11.28 -44.75
CA GLU A 248 -29.71 11.53 -46.17
C GLU A 248 -29.20 10.38 -47.04
N ARG A 249 -28.05 9.79 -46.70
CA ARG A 249 -27.52 8.62 -47.40
C ARG A 249 -28.51 7.47 -47.37
N VAL A 250 -29.06 7.15 -46.21
CA VAL A 250 -30.05 6.07 -46.06
C VAL A 250 -31.36 6.42 -46.77
N ARG A 251 -31.84 7.66 -46.65
CA ARG A 251 -33.04 8.15 -47.35
C ARG A 251 -32.91 8.02 -48.87
N ASN A 252 -31.72 8.25 -49.41
CA ASN A 252 -31.42 8.13 -50.84
C ASN A 252 -31.16 6.68 -51.29
N GLY A 253 -31.45 5.68 -50.44
CA GLY A 253 -31.28 4.25 -50.75
C GLY A 253 -29.87 3.70 -50.52
N GLY A 254 -28.97 4.50 -49.92
CA GLY A 254 -27.62 4.08 -49.57
C GLY A 254 -27.55 3.20 -48.32
N GLN A 255 -26.40 2.56 -48.12
CA GLN A 255 -26.17 1.67 -46.97
C GLN A 255 -26.19 2.44 -45.63
N SER A 256 -26.68 1.78 -44.57
CA SER A 256 -26.62 2.33 -43.21
C SER A 256 -25.18 2.34 -42.66
N SER A 257 -24.88 3.23 -41.71
CA SER A 257 -23.55 3.34 -41.09
C SER A 257 -23.12 2.01 -40.44
N LYS A 258 -24.08 1.23 -39.94
CA LYS A 258 -23.84 -0.11 -39.38
C LYS A 258 -23.49 -1.14 -40.45
N ALA A 259 -24.10 -1.07 -41.62
CA ALA A 259 -23.76 -1.94 -42.76
C ALA A 259 -22.35 -1.61 -43.27
N ILE A 260 -22.03 -0.32 -43.46
CA ILE A 260 -20.70 0.14 -43.88
C ILE A 260 -19.62 -0.25 -42.86
N ALA A 261 -19.88 -0.07 -41.56
CA ALA A 261 -18.93 -0.45 -40.52
C ALA A 261 -18.66 -1.97 -40.50
N ARG A 262 -19.68 -2.79 -40.75
CA ARG A 262 -19.53 -4.26 -40.87
C ARG A 262 -18.69 -4.64 -42.08
N GLU A 263 -18.97 -4.05 -43.24
CA GLU A 263 -18.17 -4.29 -44.46
C GLU A 263 -16.72 -3.86 -44.28
N ASN A 264 -16.48 -2.69 -43.68
CA ASN A 264 -15.14 -2.20 -43.34
C ASN A 264 -14.42 -3.12 -42.35
N LYS A 265 -15.10 -3.66 -41.34
CA LYS A 265 -14.52 -4.64 -40.40
C LYS A 265 -14.14 -5.94 -41.12
N VAL A 266 -15.02 -6.45 -41.99
CA VAL A 266 -14.74 -7.64 -42.80
C VAL A 266 -13.57 -7.40 -43.77
N ALA A 267 -13.49 -6.22 -44.38
CA ALA A 267 -12.40 -5.84 -45.28
C ALA A 267 -11.06 -5.69 -44.54
N ARG A 268 -11.04 -5.05 -43.36
CA ARG A 268 -9.85 -4.95 -42.49
C ARG A 268 -9.36 -6.33 -42.02
N ASN A 269 -10.27 -7.22 -41.66
CA ASN A 269 -9.92 -8.59 -41.24
C ASN A 269 -9.38 -9.44 -42.41
N LYS A 270 -9.80 -9.14 -43.65
CA LYS A 270 -9.25 -9.79 -44.86
C LYS A 270 -7.86 -9.25 -45.25
N SER A 271 -7.55 -7.98 -44.97
CA SER A 271 -6.27 -7.36 -45.33
C SER A 271 -5.15 -7.60 -44.31
N ASN A 272 -5.46 -7.97 -43.06
CA ASN A 272 -4.45 -8.30 -42.05
C ASN A 272 -4.84 -9.52 -41.21
N PRO A 273 -4.50 -10.76 -41.64
CA PRO A 273 -4.93 -11.99 -40.97
C PRO A 273 -4.22 -12.25 -39.62
N LYS A 274 -3.19 -11.46 -39.26
CA LYS A 274 -2.42 -11.65 -38.00
C LYS A 274 -3.00 -10.96 -36.76
N SER A 275 -3.97 -10.05 -36.89
CA SER A 275 -4.63 -9.42 -35.73
C SER A 275 -5.90 -10.14 -35.27
N ALA A 276 -6.36 -11.17 -36.00
CA ALA A 276 -7.58 -11.89 -35.67
C ALA A 276 -7.42 -12.97 -34.58
N LYS A 277 -6.20 -13.19 -34.07
CA LYS A 277 -5.89 -14.26 -33.10
C LYS A 277 -5.68 -13.75 -31.67
N GLY A 278 -5.92 -12.47 -31.39
CA GLY A 278 -5.64 -11.84 -30.09
C GLY A 278 -6.85 -11.45 -29.25
N ASP A 279 -8.07 -11.52 -29.77
CA ASP A 279 -9.29 -11.04 -29.08
C ASP A 279 -10.29 -12.18 -28.77
N GLU A 280 -9.80 -13.39 -28.43
CA GLU A 280 -10.64 -14.47 -27.88
C GLU A 280 -10.18 -15.00 -26.50
N GLU A 281 -9.19 -14.36 -25.85
CA GLU A 281 -8.90 -14.61 -24.43
C GLU A 281 -8.61 -13.29 -23.71
N GLU A 282 -9.67 -12.60 -23.26
CA GLU A 282 -9.86 -12.01 -21.91
C GLU A 282 -11.22 -11.31 -21.79
#